data_AF-A0A1R3ITC9-F1
#
_entry.id   AF-A0A1R3ITC9-F1
#
_cell.length_a   1.000
_cell.length_b   1.000
_cell.length_c   1.000
_cell.angle_alpha   90.00
_cell.angle_beta   90.00
_cell.angle_gamma   90.00
#
_symmetry.space_group_name_H-M   'P 1'
#
loop_
_entity.id
_entity.type
_entity.pdbx_description
1 polymer ?
#
loop_
_entity_poly.entity_id
_entity_poly.type
_entity_poly.pdbx_seq_one_letter_code
_entity_poly.pdbx_strand_id
1 'polypeptide(L)'
;MKCLCYVAILTFLSLSPQGLGNNTGDYKKLELTLQEYGVPSVVAKVSRIDWLRNAAGLVDPNYWKGTLQPRPVLDWYLKRVDDAVQEAKELAEAGGWLARVYMEEFGLSHISLLLTLGTPHLPPPKGLPGVIDQTRGLLYYVEENCKKAVYTPQLKYVCIAGRYLQGARLFNDSNVSVDSAVSMDDDQPISDVAVAKSKTDSSFRARFVGQGYKQADVWGDGVVPEVSAHLEGALNISLDGVYHSPVASDDESRPWYGSPAVVEQWINHLLN
;
A
#
# COMPACT_ATOMS: atom_id res chain seq x y z
N MET A 1 25.54 22.97 -1.73
CA MET A 1 24.70 22.61 -2.88
C MET A 1 23.81 21.49 -2.40
N LYS A 2 22.52 21.74 -2.11
CA LYS A 2 21.59 20.67 -1.73
C LYS A 2 21.32 19.87 -3.01
N CYS A 3 21.66 18.57 -3.04
CA CYS A 3 21.12 17.70 -4.08
C CYS A 3 19.60 17.76 -3.96
N LEU A 4 18.90 18.13 -5.03
CA LEU A 4 17.45 18.04 -5.06
C LEU A 4 17.11 16.56 -5.19
N CYS A 5 16.59 15.95 -4.13
CA CYS A 5 15.95 14.64 -4.20
C CYS A 5 14.53 14.85 -4.74
N TYR A 6 14.18 14.18 -5.83
CA TYR A 6 12.84 14.22 -6.39
C TYR A 6 12.11 12.92 -6.05
N VAL A 7 10.90 13.05 -5.50
CA VAL A 7 10.10 11.86 -5.13
C VAL A 7 9.17 11.50 -6.28
N ALA A 8 9.30 10.29 -6.83
CA ALA A 8 8.34 9.69 -7.75
C ALA A 8 7.26 8.94 -6.94
N ILE A 9 6.16 9.64 -6.62
CA ILE A 9 5.06 9.04 -5.85
C ILE A 9 4.33 8.03 -6.73
N LEU A 10 4.40 6.76 -6.35
CA LEU A 10 3.77 5.65 -7.07
C LEU A 10 2.42 5.29 -6.47
N THR A 11 1.42 5.18 -7.34
CA THR A 11 0.03 4.89 -6.97
C THR A 11 -0.16 3.40 -6.72
N PHE A 12 -0.86 3.07 -5.63
CA PHE A 12 -1.09 1.69 -5.19
C PHE A 12 -1.94 0.89 -6.18
N LEU A 13 -1.50 -0.33 -6.50
CA LEU A 13 -2.31 -1.33 -7.20
C LEU A 13 -3.07 -2.19 -6.17
N SER A 14 -4.40 -2.01 -6.10
CA SER A 14 -5.30 -3.01 -5.53
C SER A 14 -6.14 -3.59 -6.65
N LEU A 15 -5.90 -4.83 -7.08
CA LEU A 15 -6.74 -5.48 -8.10
C LEU A 15 -8.11 -5.97 -7.54
N SER A 16 -8.56 -5.40 -6.42
CA SER A 16 -9.90 -5.61 -5.88
C SER A 16 -10.95 -4.80 -6.68
N PRO A 17 -12.20 -5.26 -6.80
CA PRO A 17 -13.31 -4.45 -7.34
C PRO A 17 -13.53 -3.12 -6.57
N GLN A 18 -13.09 -3.05 -5.31
CA GLN A 18 -13.11 -1.83 -4.48
C GLN A 18 -11.82 -0.99 -4.64
N GLY A 19 -10.82 -1.53 -5.35
CA GLY A 19 -9.48 -1.01 -5.53
C GLY A 19 -9.22 -0.44 -6.93
N LEU A 20 -10.24 0.11 -7.61
CA LEU A 20 -10.00 1.00 -8.75
C LEU A 20 -9.07 2.13 -8.27
N GLY A 21 -7.78 1.97 -8.58
CA GLY A 21 -6.68 2.42 -7.73
C GLY A 21 -6.56 3.92 -7.54
N ASN A 22 -5.58 4.30 -6.73
CA ASN A 22 -5.28 5.71 -6.51
C ASN A 22 -4.94 6.38 -7.86
N ASN A 23 -5.21 7.67 -7.94
CA ASN A 23 -4.89 8.52 -9.08
C ASN A 23 -3.89 9.60 -8.63
N THR A 24 -3.38 10.35 -9.59
CA THR A 24 -2.45 11.45 -9.31
C THR A 24 -3.01 12.47 -8.31
N GLY A 25 -4.30 12.77 -8.38
CA GLY A 25 -4.95 13.75 -7.51
C GLY A 25 -5.00 13.37 -6.03
N ASP A 26 -5.02 12.07 -5.71
CA ASP A 26 -5.07 11.57 -4.33
C ASP A 26 -3.82 11.93 -3.52
N TYR A 27 -2.70 12.22 -4.20
CA TYR A 27 -1.42 12.54 -3.59
C TYR A 27 -1.12 14.04 -3.53
N LYS A 28 -2.04 14.89 -3.98
CA LYS A 28 -1.82 16.35 -4.02
C LYS A 28 -1.52 16.95 -2.65
N LYS A 29 -2.15 16.43 -1.59
CA LYS A 29 -1.87 16.88 -0.21
C LYS A 29 -0.44 16.51 0.20
N LEU A 30 -0.02 15.29 -0.11
CA LEU A 30 1.36 14.84 0.16
C LEU A 30 2.38 15.69 -0.61
N GLU A 31 2.13 15.97 -1.89
CA GLU A 31 2.98 16.87 -2.69
C GLU A 31 3.12 18.26 -2.04
N LEU A 32 2.02 18.86 -1.58
CA LEU A 32 2.06 20.14 -0.87
C LEU A 32 2.87 20.05 0.44
N THR A 33 2.66 19.00 1.24
CA THR A 33 3.42 18.79 2.47
C THR A 33 4.92 18.59 2.18
N LEU A 34 5.29 17.79 1.19
CA LEU A 34 6.69 17.63 0.78
C LEU A 34 7.32 18.95 0.31
N GLN A 35 6.54 19.76 -0.42
CA GLN A 35 6.98 21.08 -0.86
C GLN A 35 7.26 22.03 0.32
N GLU A 36 6.49 21.95 1.41
CA GLU A 36 6.74 22.73 2.64
C GLU A 36 8.10 22.35 3.27
N TYR A 37 8.53 21.10 3.14
CA TYR A 37 9.87 20.63 3.54
C TYR A 37 10.97 20.94 2.51
N GLY A 38 10.63 21.59 1.40
CA GLY A 38 11.57 21.90 0.32
C GLY A 38 12.00 20.67 -0.49
N VAL A 39 11.17 19.61 -0.50
CA VAL A 39 11.37 18.39 -1.30
C VAL A 39 10.52 18.52 -2.57
N PRO A 40 11.13 18.70 -3.76
CA PRO A 40 10.41 18.60 -5.02
C PRO A 40 9.85 17.18 -5.20
N SER A 41 8.62 17.07 -5.68
CA SER A 41 8.00 15.78 -5.97
C SER A 41 7.34 15.78 -7.33
N VAL A 42 7.35 14.62 -7.98
CA VAL A 42 6.61 14.35 -9.22
C VAL A 42 5.71 13.15 -8.96
N VAL A 43 4.40 13.33 -9.10
CA VAL A 43 3.45 12.22 -8.98
C VAL A 43 3.30 11.55 -10.34
N ALA A 44 3.42 10.22 -10.39
CA ALA A 44 3.16 9.47 -11.62
C ALA A 44 1.74 9.79 -12.14
N LYS A 45 1.66 10.19 -13.41
CA LYS A 45 0.40 10.57 -14.06
C LYS A 45 -0.41 9.31 -14.27
N VAL A 46 -1.38 9.02 -13.41
CA VAL A 46 -2.23 7.82 -13.44
C VAL A 46 -3.66 8.24 -13.11
N SER A 47 -4.60 7.89 -13.99
CA SER A 47 -6.04 8.09 -13.78
C SER A 47 -6.71 6.80 -13.31
N ARG A 48 -7.89 6.90 -12.68
CA ARG A 48 -8.65 5.70 -12.26
C ARG A 48 -9.03 4.81 -13.44
N ILE A 49 -9.30 5.43 -14.59
CA ILE A 49 -9.65 4.74 -15.84
C ILE A 49 -8.43 4.00 -16.40
N ASP A 50 -7.21 4.47 -16.12
CA ASP A 50 -6.01 3.79 -16.57
C ASP A 50 -5.90 2.37 -16.01
N TRP A 51 -6.42 2.13 -14.80
CA TRP A 51 -6.45 0.81 -14.17
C TRP A 51 -7.33 -0.19 -14.92
N LEU A 52 -8.29 0.26 -15.75
CA LEU A 52 -9.05 -0.65 -16.62
C LEU A 52 -8.15 -1.33 -17.65
N ARG A 53 -6.95 -0.80 -17.93
CA ARG A 53 -5.97 -1.49 -18.79
C ARG A 53 -5.50 -2.80 -18.18
N ASN A 54 -5.58 -2.98 -16.86
CA ASN A 54 -5.29 -4.26 -16.23
C ASN A 54 -6.34 -5.33 -16.55
N ALA A 55 -7.53 -4.95 -17.05
CA ALA A 55 -8.48 -5.90 -17.61
C ALA A 55 -7.94 -6.64 -18.85
N ALA A 56 -6.93 -6.08 -19.53
CA ALA A 56 -6.19 -6.80 -20.56
C ALA A 56 -5.47 -8.05 -20.01
N GLY A 57 -5.19 -8.10 -18.70
CA GLY A 57 -4.71 -9.31 -18.05
C GLY A 57 -5.75 -10.44 -18.03
N LEU A 58 -7.05 -10.15 -18.07
CA LEU A 58 -8.11 -11.18 -17.98
C LEU A 58 -8.13 -12.14 -19.17
N VAL A 59 -7.58 -11.72 -20.32
CA VAL A 59 -7.44 -12.60 -21.50
C VAL A 59 -6.19 -13.46 -21.46
N ASP A 60 -5.26 -13.21 -20.53
CA ASP A 60 -4.07 -14.02 -20.32
C ASP A 60 -4.40 -15.22 -19.41
N PRO A 61 -4.19 -16.48 -19.86
CA PRO A 61 -4.35 -17.65 -19.01
C PRO A 61 -3.53 -17.60 -17.70
N ASN A 62 -2.40 -16.90 -17.69
CA ASN A 62 -1.56 -16.71 -16.52
C ASN A 62 -2.25 -15.88 -15.42
N TYR A 63 -3.21 -15.02 -15.77
CA TYR A 63 -4.04 -14.29 -14.80
C TYR A 63 -4.82 -15.26 -13.92
N TRP A 64 -5.47 -16.23 -14.55
CA TRP A 64 -6.29 -17.23 -13.86
C TRP A 64 -5.45 -18.26 -13.12
N LYS A 65 -4.22 -18.52 -13.61
CA LYS A 65 -3.24 -19.38 -12.94
C LYS A 65 -2.52 -18.70 -11.78
N GLY A 66 -2.61 -17.38 -11.65
CA GLY A 66 -1.85 -16.63 -10.66
C GLY A 66 -0.34 -16.62 -10.94
N THR A 67 0.03 -16.59 -12.22
CA THR A 67 1.43 -16.60 -12.70
C THR A 67 1.71 -15.43 -13.65
N LEU A 68 1.01 -14.30 -13.49
CA LEU A 68 1.25 -13.11 -14.30
C LEU A 68 2.67 -12.61 -14.13
N GLN A 69 3.24 -12.16 -15.23
CA GLN A 69 4.49 -11.40 -15.25
C GLN A 69 4.18 -9.91 -15.43
N PRO A 70 5.05 -9.01 -14.93
CA PRO A 70 4.83 -7.57 -15.07
C PRO A 70 4.68 -7.13 -16.53
N ARG A 71 5.51 -7.65 -17.44
CA ARG A 71 5.36 -7.39 -18.87
C ARG A 71 4.55 -8.48 -19.57
N PRO A 72 3.68 -8.12 -20.52
CA PRO A 72 3.36 -6.75 -20.97
C PRO A 72 2.25 -6.06 -20.15
N VAL A 73 1.69 -6.72 -19.13
CA VAL A 73 0.47 -6.29 -18.41
C VAL A 73 0.60 -4.88 -17.80
N LEU A 74 1.77 -4.53 -17.30
CA LEU A 74 2.08 -3.29 -16.59
C LEU A 74 2.93 -2.31 -17.40
N ASP A 75 3.17 -2.57 -18.70
CA ASP A 75 3.98 -1.69 -19.56
C ASP A 75 3.46 -0.25 -19.54
N TRP A 76 2.13 -0.09 -19.54
CA TRP A 76 1.50 1.22 -19.48
C TRP A 76 1.85 1.97 -18.18
N TYR A 77 1.94 1.26 -17.06
CA TYR A 77 2.24 1.84 -15.75
C TYR A 77 3.73 2.13 -15.62
N LEU A 78 4.58 1.16 -15.99
CA LEU A 78 6.03 1.32 -16.02
C LEU A 78 6.45 2.52 -16.87
N LYS A 79 5.74 2.77 -17.99
CA LYS A 79 5.94 4.01 -18.75
C LYS A 79 5.62 5.27 -17.95
N ARG A 80 4.54 5.31 -17.18
CA ARG A 80 4.19 6.48 -16.34
C ARG A 80 5.19 6.70 -15.20
N VAL A 81 5.76 5.61 -14.66
CA VAL A 81 6.87 5.67 -13.71
C VAL A 81 8.09 6.26 -14.38
N ASP A 82 8.48 5.74 -15.54
CA ASP A 82 9.62 6.22 -16.29
C ASP A 82 9.50 7.71 -16.62
N ASP A 83 8.34 8.14 -17.14
CA ASP A 83 8.06 9.55 -17.44
C ASP A 83 8.23 10.43 -16.18
N ALA A 84 7.80 9.96 -15.00
CA ALA A 84 7.94 10.70 -13.74
C ALA A 84 9.39 10.73 -13.23
N VAL A 85 10.12 9.61 -13.33
CA VAL A 85 11.55 9.49 -12.99
C VAL A 85 12.40 10.41 -13.87
N GLN A 86 12.09 10.50 -15.17
CA GLN A 86 12.78 11.39 -16.11
C GLN A 86 12.46 12.87 -15.84
N GLU A 87 11.23 13.19 -15.43
CA GLU A 87 10.82 14.55 -15.02
C GLU A 87 11.54 15.00 -13.74
N ALA A 88 11.80 14.05 -12.83
CA ALA A 88 12.50 14.21 -11.56
C ALA A 88 14.03 14.51 -11.67
N LYS A 89 14.64 14.48 -12.87
CA LYS A 89 16.00 14.96 -13.20
C LYS A 89 17.07 14.99 -12.09
N GLU A 90 17.47 13.81 -11.60
CA GLU A 90 18.82 13.42 -11.10
C GLU A 90 18.79 12.53 -9.85
N LEU A 91 17.70 12.50 -9.07
CA LEU A 91 17.50 11.50 -8.02
C LEU A 91 16.00 11.23 -7.85
N ALA A 92 15.53 10.05 -8.29
CA ALA A 92 14.12 9.69 -8.19
C ALA A 92 13.88 8.63 -7.10
N GLU A 93 12.89 8.84 -6.25
CA GLU A 93 12.45 7.86 -5.25
C GLU A 93 11.13 7.26 -5.68
N ALA A 94 11.10 5.97 -6.00
CA ALA A 94 9.89 5.29 -6.44
C ALA A 94 9.29 4.50 -5.26
N GLY A 95 7.98 4.60 -5.02
CA GLY A 95 7.29 3.84 -3.97
C GLY A 95 6.75 2.48 -4.45
N GLY A 96 6.53 1.51 -3.58
CA GLY A 96 5.82 0.29 -3.97
C GLY A 96 6.68 -0.82 -4.56
N TRP A 97 6.10 -2.01 -4.71
CA TRP A 97 6.75 -3.16 -5.32
C TRP A 97 6.98 -2.96 -6.83
N LEU A 98 6.18 -2.08 -7.47
CA LEU A 98 6.35 -1.68 -8.86
C LEU A 98 7.64 -0.89 -9.09
N ALA A 99 8.11 -0.13 -8.09
CA ALA A 99 9.41 0.50 -8.13
C ALA A 99 10.54 -0.53 -8.25
N ARG A 100 10.42 -1.66 -7.55
CA ARG A 100 11.42 -2.75 -7.61
C ARG A 100 11.45 -3.39 -8.99
N VAL A 101 10.29 -3.57 -9.63
CA VAL A 101 10.21 -4.00 -11.04
C VAL A 101 10.89 -2.98 -11.95
N TYR A 102 10.58 -1.70 -11.79
CA TYR A 102 11.21 -0.63 -12.58
C TYR A 102 12.73 -0.62 -12.43
N MET A 103 13.25 -0.71 -11.20
CA MET A 103 14.69 -0.77 -10.92
C MET A 103 15.37 -2.00 -11.54
N GLU A 104 14.68 -3.14 -11.61
CA GLU A 104 15.21 -4.35 -12.24
C GLU A 104 15.25 -4.22 -13.76
N GLU A 105 14.22 -3.62 -14.36
CA GLU A 105 14.09 -3.55 -15.82
C GLU A 105 14.84 -2.37 -16.46
N PHE A 106 14.89 -1.22 -15.79
CA PHE A 106 15.43 0.03 -16.31
C PHE A 106 16.78 0.42 -15.66
N GLY A 107 17.17 -0.28 -14.59
CA GLY A 107 18.43 -0.05 -13.88
C GLY A 107 18.33 1.03 -12.78
N LEU A 108 19.49 1.34 -12.19
CA LEU A 108 19.61 2.13 -10.95
C LEU A 108 20.27 3.50 -11.13
N SER A 109 20.63 3.87 -12.36
CA SER A 109 21.56 4.96 -12.68
C SER A 109 21.20 6.33 -12.08
N HIS A 110 19.94 6.51 -11.69
CA HIS A 110 19.38 7.76 -11.16
C HIS A 110 18.58 7.57 -9.86
N ILE A 111 18.78 6.44 -9.16
CA ILE A 111 18.04 6.08 -7.95
C ILE A 111 19.04 5.84 -6.81
N SER A 112 19.03 6.70 -5.81
CA SER A 112 19.82 6.56 -4.58
C SER A 112 19.01 6.07 -3.38
N LEU A 113 17.67 6.17 -3.45
CA LEU A 113 16.76 5.83 -2.37
C LEU A 113 15.46 5.22 -2.93
N LEU A 114 15.08 4.07 -2.37
CA LEU A 114 13.75 3.48 -2.48
C LEU A 114 13.05 3.65 -1.13
N LEU A 115 12.15 4.64 -1.01
CA LEU A 115 11.29 4.80 0.17
C LEU A 115 9.89 4.25 -0.13
N THR A 116 9.44 3.29 0.68
CA THR A 116 8.13 2.65 0.51
C THR A 116 7.21 2.92 1.68
N LEU A 117 5.94 3.22 1.38
CA LEU A 117 4.87 3.50 2.34
C LEU A 117 3.83 2.38 2.23
N GLY A 118 3.71 1.53 3.26
CA GLY A 118 2.70 0.47 3.31
C GLY A 118 2.75 -0.52 2.15
N THR A 119 3.92 -0.79 1.57
CA THR A 119 4.04 -1.59 0.34
C THR A 119 4.05 -3.08 0.63
N PRO A 120 3.18 -3.92 0.03
CA PRO A 120 3.24 -5.36 0.21
C PRO A 120 4.41 -5.92 -0.61
N HIS A 121 5.55 -6.17 0.02
CA HIS A 121 6.74 -6.69 -0.64
C HIS A 121 6.75 -8.22 -0.72
N LEU A 122 6.10 -8.88 0.22
CA LEU A 122 5.99 -10.33 0.25
C LEU A 122 4.67 -10.76 -0.39
N PRO A 123 4.65 -11.80 -1.23
CA PRO A 123 3.42 -12.36 -1.72
C PRO A 123 2.63 -13.05 -0.60
N PRO A 124 1.31 -13.22 -0.75
CA PRO A 124 0.54 -14.05 0.16
C PRO A 124 1.03 -15.50 0.10
N PRO A 125 0.77 -16.38 1.09
CA PRO A 125 1.22 -17.76 1.02
C PRO A 125 0.46 -18.58 -0.05
N LYS A 126 1.17 -19.42 -0.82
CA LYS A 126 0.57 -20.26 -1.88
C LYS A 126 -0.36 -21.33 -1.28
N GLY A 127 -1.47 -21.59 -1.97
CA GLY A 127 -2.34 -22.76 -1.71
C GLY A 127 -3.18 -22.70 -0.43
N LEU A 128 -3.22 -21.57 0.27
CA LEU A 128 -4.05 -21.41 1.45
C LEU A 128 -5.55 -21.24 1.09
N PRO A 129 -6.47 -22.08 1.58
CA PRO A 129 -7.88 -22.02 1.18
C PRO A 129 -8.56 -20.68 1.50
N GLY A 130 -9.07 -19.94 0.52
CA GLY A 130 -9.71 -18.65 0.75
C GLY A 130 -8.78 -17.44 0.80
N VAL A 131 -7.47 -17.64 0.56
CA VAL A 131 -6.54 -16.55 0.19
C VAL A 131 -6.52 -16.44 -1.32
N ILE A 132 -6.84 -15.27 -1.84
CA ILE A 132 -6.71 -14.98 -3.27
C ILE A 132 -5.66 -13.90 -3.42
N ASP A 133 -4.55 -14.25 -4.09
CA ASP A 133 -3.54 -13.27 -4.49
C ASP A 133 -4.16 -12.24 -5.42
N GLN A 134 -4.36 -11.03 -4.90
CA GLN A 134 -4.90 -9.91 -5.67
C GLN A 134 -3.94 -9.53 -6.79
N THR A 135 -2.63 -9.70 -6.60
CA THR A 135 -1.61 -9.37 -7.61
C THR A 135 -1.47 -10.45 -8.69
N ARG A 136 -2.20 -11.56 -8.57
CA ARG A 136 -2.29 -12.64 -9.57
C ARG A 136 -0.92 -13.19 -10.02
N GLY A 137 0.04 -13.30 -9.10
CA GLY A 137 1.38 -13.81 -9.36
C GLY A 137 2.47 -12.75 -9.32
N LEU A 138 2.13 -11.47 -9.43
CA LEU A 138 3.11 -10.41 -9.63
C LEU A 138 4.04 -10.23 -8.42
N LEU A 139 3.55 -10.39 -7.19
CA LEU A 139 4.43 -10.34 -6.01
C LEU A 139 5.38 -11.53 -5.91
N TYR A 140 4.98 -12.72 -6.36
CA TYR A 140 5.92 -13.85 -6.47
C TYR A 140 6.99 -13.56 -7.52
N TYR A 141 6.61 -12.98 -8.66
CA TYR A 141 7.58 -12.56 -9.66
C TYR A 141 8.60 -11.58 -9.07
N VAL A 142 8.14 -10.57 -8.32
CA VAL A 142 9.02 -9.58 -7.68
C VAL A 142 9.96 -10.23 -6.67
N GLU A 143 9.45 -11.12 -5.82
CA GLU A 143 10.25 -11.85 -4.84
C GLU A 143 11.32 -12.72 -5.50
N GLU A 144 10.98 -13.39 -6.61
CA GLU A 144 11.87 -14.32 -7.32
C GLU A 144 12.89 -13.61 -8.23
N ASN A 145 12.55 -12.45 -8.80
CA ASN A 145 13.32 -11.83 -9.90
C ASN A 145 13.97 -10.49 -9.57
N CYS A 146 13.41 -9.69 -8.65
CA CYS A 146 14.00 -8.40 -8.31
C CYS A 146 15.15 -8.57 -7.30
N LYS A 147 16.20 -7.76 -7.44
CA LYS A 147 17.29 -7.68 -6.46
C LYS A 147 16.78 -7.49 -5.02
N LYS A 148 17.52 -8.09 -4.08
CA LYS A 148 17.27 -7.92 -2.64
C LYS A 148 17.47 -6.48 -2.21
N ALA A 149 16.76 -6.07 -1.16
CA ALA A 149 16.93 -4.75 -0.57
C ALA A 149 18.35 -4.58 -0.01
N VAL A 150 18.84 -3.34 -0.09
CA VAL A 150 20.15 -2.94 0.43
C VAL A 150 20.04 -1.60 1.13
N TYR A 151 20.90 -1.36 2.11
CA TYR A 151 21.04 -0.06 2.76
C TYR A 151 22.51 0.35 2.78
N THR A 152 22.99 0.87 1.65
CA THR A 152 24.37 1.30 1.43
C THR A 152 24.43 2.80 1.11
N PRO A 153 25.62 3.43 1.14
CA PRO A 153 25.76 4.84 0.74
C PRO A 153 25.34 5.13 -0.71
N GLN A 154 25.39 4.12 -1.60
CA GLN A 154 25.02 4.27 -3.01
C GLN A 154 23.54 4.03 -3.28
N LEU A 155 22.90 3.17 -2.47
CA LEU A 155 21.49 2.82 -2.61
C LEU A 155 20.90 2.45 -1.26
N LYS A 156 19.88 3.19 -0.84
CA LYS A 156 19.16 2.99 0.41
C LYS A 156 17.76 2.44 0.13
N TYR A 157 17.36 1.41 0.88
CA TYR A 157 15.97 0.97 0.96
C TYR A 157 15.41 1.36 2.32
N VAL A 158 14.35 2.16 2.34
CA VAL A 158 13.61 2.53 3.55
C VAL A 158 12.18 2.02 3.40
N CYS A 159 11.77 1.12 4.28
CA CYS A 159 10.44 0.51 4.25
C CYS A 159 9.64 0.94 5.47
N ILE A 160 8.55 1.66 5.24
CA ILE A 160 7.69 2.21 6.29
C ILE A 160 6.37 1.45 6.30
N ALA A 161 6.07 0.86 7.46
CA ALA A 161 4.86 0.09 7.72
C ALA A 161 3.99 0.79 8.76
N GLY A 162 2.68 0.79 8.55
CA GLY A 162 1.71 1.31 9.50
C GLY A 162 1.12 0.19 10.37
N ARG A 163 0.87 0.48 11.64
CA ARG A 163 0.15 -0.39 12.58
C ARG A 163 -1.15 0.27 13.03
N TYR A 164 -2.16 0.25 12.16
CA TYR A 164 -3.47 0.84 12.42
C TYR A 164 -4.47 -0.16 13.00
N LEU A 165 -4.47 -1.41 12.50
CA LEU A 165 -5.36 -2.47 12.94
C LEU A 165 -4.59 -3.76 13.17
N GLN A 166 -4.99 -4.50 14.20
CA GLN A 166 -4.54 -5.88 14.39
C GLN A 166 -5.53 -6.85 13.72
N GLY A 167 -5.03 -7.78 12.92
CA GLY A 167 -5.83 -8.78 12.23
C GLY A 167 -6.56 -9.70 13.23
N ALA A 168 -7.85 -9.93 13.02
CA ALA A 168 -8.67 -10.78 13.89
C ALA A 168 -8.80 -12.20 13.33
N ARG A 169 -8.84 -13.22 14.22
CA ARG A 169 -9.21 -14.59 13.86
C ARG A 169 -10.67 -14.66 13.43
N LEU A 170 -10.96 -15.39 12.35
CA LEU A 170 -12.32 -15.85 12.07
C LEU A 170 -12.63 -16.97 13.06
N PHE A 171 -13.42 -16.69 14.11
CA PHE A 171 -14.06 -17.74 14.89
C PHE A 171 -15.06 -18.46 13.98
N ASN A 172 -14.86 -19.77 13.83
CA ASN A 172 -15.83 -20.66 13.19
C ASN A 172 -16.81 -21.15 14.25
N ASP A 173 -17.70 -20.29 14.72
CA ASP A 173 -18.73 -20.71 15.69
C ASP A 173 -20.00 -21.13 14.95
N SER A 174 -20.03 -22.40 14.56
CA SER A 174 -21.29 -23.14 14.50
C SER A 174 -21.87 -23.19 15.91
N ASN A 175 -23.07 -22.64 16.09
CA ASN A 175 -23.87 -22.54 17.31
C ASN A 175 -23.55 -21.37 18.26
N VAL A 176 -24.16 -20.21 17.99
CA VAL A 176 -24.61 -19.32 19.06
C VAL A 176 -26.12 -19.20 18.95
N SER A 177 -26.81 -19.93 19.83
CA SER A 177 -28.24 -19.77 20.09
C SER A 177 -28.47 -18.35 20.62
N VAL A 178 -29.23 -17.57 19.88
CA VAL A 178 -29.70 -16.27 20.35
C VAL A 178 -30.83 -16.52 21.34
N ASP A 179 -30.49 -16.61 22.63
CA ASP A 179 -31.47 -16.46 23.70
C ASP A 179 -31.85 -14.97 23.78
N SER A 180 -33.07 -14.70 23.31
CA SER A 180 -33.73 -13.40 23.43
C SER A 180 -34.37 -13.26 24.81
N ALA A 181 -33.75 -12.48 25.68
CA ALA A 181 -34.27 -11.99 26.96
C ALA A 181 -33.56 -10.64 27.20
N VAL A 182 -34.16 -9.48 27.52
CA VAL A 182 -35.41 -9.11 28.21
C VAL A 182 -35.83 -7.68 27.77
N SER A 183 -37.11 -7.41 28.03
CA SER A 183 -38.06 -6.30 27.90
C SER A 183 -37.70 -4.83 28.21
N MET A 184 -38.53 -3.94 27.61
CA MET A 184 -39.02 -2.58 28.02
C MET A 184 -37.99 -1.44 28.09
N ASP A 185 -38.24 -0.19 27.72
CA ASP A 185 -39.46 0.63 27.61
C ASP A 185 -39.22 1.80 26.63
N ASP A 186 -40.29 2.48 26.21
CA ASP A 186 -40.30 3.63 25.28
C ASP A 186 -39.79 4.91 25.97
N ASP A 187 -38.75 5.56 25.42
CA ASP A 187 -38.57 7.04 25.29
C ASP A 187 -37.09 7.44 25.06
N GLN A 188 -36.77 7.85 23.81
CA GLN A 188 -35.57 8.56 23.28
C GLN A 188 -34.18 7.92 23.54
N PRO A 189 -33.29 7.72 22.53
CA PRO A 189 -32.37 8.81 22.14
C PRO A 189 -31.69 8.74 20.74
N ILE A 190 -30.88 9.77 20.52
CA ILE A 190 -29.84 10.10 19.53
C ILE A 190 -28.99 8.92 18.98
N SER A 191 -28.94 8.84 17.65
CA SER A 191 -27.83 8.39 16.77
C SER A 191 -27.15 7.01 16.97
N ASP A 192 -27.86 5.91 16.77
CA ASP A 192 -27.26 4.56 16.66
C ASP A 192 -26.70 4.19 15.28
N VAL A 193 -26.99 4.97 14.24
CA VAL A 193 -26.63 4.65 12.85
C VAL A 193 -25.14 4.89 12.55
N ALA A 194 -24.47 5.78 13.29
CA ALA A 194 -23.05 6.09 13.09
C ALA A 194 -22.13 5.04 13.75
N VAL A 195 -22.50 4.53 14.92
CA VAL A 195 -21.68 3.57 15.69
C VAL A 195 -21.72 2.17 15.06
N ALA A 196 -22.86 1.76 14.50
CA ALA A 196 -23.00 0.46 13.85
C ALA A 196 -22.19 0.35 12.54
N LYS A 197 -22.13 1.42 11.73
CA LYS A 197 -21.31 1.46 10.49
C LYS A 197 -19.80 1.38 10.79
N SER A 198 -19.36 2.11 11.81
CA SER A 198 -17.96 2.11 12.26
C SER A 198 -17.48 0.70 12.67
N LYS A 199 -18.28 -0.02 13.47
CA LYS A 199 -17.95 -1.38 13.93
C LYS A 199 -18.00 -2.43 12.81
N THR A 200 -18.89 -2.29 11.84
CA THR A 200 -18.95 -3.22 10.70
C THR A 200 -17.78 -3.01 9.76
N ASP A 201 -17.49 -1.77 9.35
CA ASP A 201 -16.34 -1.45 8.48
C ASP A 201 -14.99 -1.82 9.12
N SER A 202 -14.83 -1.60 10.43
CA SER A 202 -13.61 -1.98 11.15
C SER A 202 -13.47 -3.51 11.24
N SER A 203 -14.57 -4.24 11.47
CA SER A 203 -14.58 -5.71 11.44
C SER A 203 -14.28 -6.27 10.05
N PHE A 204 -14.86 -5.71 8.97
CA PHE A 204 -14.55 -6.10 7.60
C PHE A 204 -13.10 -5.80 7.20
N ARG A 205 -12.54 -4.66 7.63
CA ARG A 205 -11.13 -4.30 7.37
C ARG A 205 -10.14 -5.09 8.21
N ALA A 206 -10.43 -5.34 9.49
CA ALA A 206 -9.64 -6.23 10.33
C ALA A 206 -9.62 -7.67 9.77
N ARG A 207 -10.75 -8.10 9.19
CA ARG A 207 -10.80 -9.32 8.38
C ARG A 207 -9.91 -9.19 7.14
N PHE A 208 -9.90 -8.07 6.40
CA PHE A 208 -9.08 -7.91 5.19
C PHE A 208 -7.56 -7.95 5.44
N VAL A 209 -7.06 -7.23 6.45
CA VAL A 209 -5.62 -7.22 6.84
C VAL A 209 -5.12 -8.64 7.10
N GLY A 210 -5.92 -9.42 7.82
CA GLY A 210 -5.59 -10.81 8.15
C GLY A 210 -5.89 -11.79 7.02
N GLN A 211 -6.95 -11.61 6.23
CA GLN A 211 -7.42 -12.60 5.25
C GLN A 211 -6.60 -12.62 3.96
N GLY A 212 -6.08 -11.47 3.52
CA GLY A 212 -5.23 -11.39 2.32
C GLY A 212 -3.92 -12.18 2.45
N TYR A 213 -3.43 -12.35 3.69
CA TYR A 213 -2.21 -13.09 4.01
C TYR A 213 -2.44 -14.29 4.94
N LYS A 214 -3.70 -14.51 5.36
CA LYS A 214 -4.11 -15.47 6.39
C LYS A 214 -3.31 -15.42 7.70
N GLN A 215 -2.89 -14.23 8.08
CA GLN A 215 -2.16 -14.00 9.30
C GLN A 215 -3.14 -13.46 10.34
N ALA A 216 -3.50 -14.30 11.31
CA ALA A 216 -4.20 -13.84 12.50
C ALA A 216 -3.20 -13.13 13.42
N ASP A 217 -3.69 -12.16 14.20
CA ASP A 217 -2.96 -11.49 15.27
C ASP A 217 -1.74 -10.65 14.82
N VAL A 218 -1.61 -10.34 13.52
CA VAL A 218 -0.58 -9.44 12.98
C VAL A 218 -1.08 -8.01 12.87
N TRP A 219 -0.20 -7.05 13.14
CA TRP A 219 -0.46 -5.64 12.87
C TRP A 219 -0.39 -5.34 11.37
N GLY A 220 -1.16 -4.35 10.94
CA GLY A 220 -1.08 -3.79 9.61
C GLY A 220 -1.80 -2.45 9.49
N ASP A 221 -1.69 -1.83 8.33
CA ASP A 221 -2.19 -0.48 8.07
C ASP A 221 -3.65 -0.44 7.58
N GLY A 222 -4.36 -1.57 7.68
CA GLY A 222 -5.71 -1.74 7.13
C GLY A 222 -5.75 -2.42 5.77
N VAL A 223 -4.60 -2.56 5.09
CA VAL A 223 -4.47 -3.26 3.80
C VAL A 223 -3.30 -4.25 3.80
N VAL A 224 -2.15 -3.84 4.33
CA VAL A 224 -0.89 -4.58 4.25
C VAL A 224 -0.43 -4.94 5.66
N PRO A 225 -0.17 -6.24 5.93
CA PRO A 225 0.48 -6.65 7.17
C PRO A 225 1.87 -6.04 7.29
N GLU A 226 2.24 -5.60 8.49
CA GLU A 226 3.55 -5.02 8.79
C GLU A 226 4.71 -5.91 8.29
N VAL A 227 4.60 -7.22 8.51
CA VAL A 227 5.62 -8.18 8.09
C VAL A 227 5.79 -8.26 6.56
N SER A 228 4.74 -7.97 5.79
CA SER A 228 4.82 -7.88 4.33
C SER A 228 5.34 -6.51 3.88
N ALA A 229 5.21 -5.48 4.72
CA ALA A 229 5.71 -4.14 4.43
C ALA A 229 7.22 -3.96 4.66
N HIS A 230 7.86 -4.89 5.36
CA HIS A 230 9.30 -4.87 5.59
C HIS A 230 10.09 -5.73 4.58
N LEU A 231 11.35 -5.36 4.36
CA LEU A 231 12.29 -6.13 3.55
C LEU A 231 13.58 -6.39 4.33
N GLU A 232 14.09 -7.62 4.24
CA GLU A 232 15.41 -7.96 4.75
C GLU A 232 16.48 -7.16 4.00
N GLY A 233 17.39 -6.49 4.73
CA GLY A 233 18.44 -5.63 4.16
C GLY A 233 18.04 -4.16 3.98
N ALA A 234 16.78 -3.79 4.24
CA ALA A 234 16.30 -2.42 4.28
C ALA A 234 16.37 -1.82 5.70
N LEU A 235 16.29 -0.49 5.79
CA LEU A 235 15.87 0.19 7.02
C LEU A 235 14.36 0.06 7.16
N ASN A 236 13.90 -0.77 8.10
CA ASN A 236 12.48 -1.02 8.35
C ASN A 236 11.99 -0.16 9.52
N ILE A 237 10.89 0.58 9.30
CA ILE A 237 10.30 1.52 10.26
C ILE A 237 8.82 1.20 10.39
N SER A 238 8.33 1.18 11.63
CA SER A 238 6.91 0.90 11.91
C SER A 238 6.30 2.07 12.67
N LEU A 239 5.17 2.57 12.17
CA LEU A 239 4.47 3.72 12.71
C LEU A 239 3.12 3.29 13.29
N ASP A 240 2.94 3.48 14.59
CA ASP A 240 1.70 3.11 15.28
C ASP A 240 0.55 4.07 14.92
N GLY A 241 -0.65 3.52 14.73
CA GLY A 241 -1.85 4.30 14.40
C GLY A 241 -1.91 4.82 12.95
N VAL A 242 -0.98 4.41 12.06
CA VAL A 242 -0.92 4.90 10.67
C VAL A 242 -1.66 3.98 9.70
N TYR A 243 -2.66 4.54 9.02
CA TYR A 243 -3.50 3.90 8.01
C TYR A 243 -2.86 3.91 6.61
N HIS A 244 -3.31 3.00 5.75
CA HIS A 244 -2.71 2.73 4.44
C HIS A 244 -2.84 3.87 3.42
N SER A 245 -4.05 4.45 3.28
CA SER A 245 -4.41 5.20 2.07
C SER A 245 -4.84 6.64 2.38
N PRO A 246 -4.53 7.60 1.49
CA PRO A 246 -5.13 8.95 1.56
C PRO A 246 -6.65 8.88 1.41
N VAL A 247 -7.18 7.87 0.71
CA VAL A 247 -8.61 7.69 0.53
C VAL A 247 -9.23 7.29 1.86
N ALA A 248 -10.13 8.15 2.33
CA ALA A 248 -10.76 8.10 3.64
C ALA A 248 -9.85 8.50 4.83
N SER A 249 -8.61 8.96 4.63
CA SER A 249 -7.89 9.64 5.73
C SER A 249 -8.61 10.93 6.13
N ASP A 250 -8.60 11.27 7.42
CA ASP A 250 -8.95 12.60 7.92
C ASP A 250 -7.78 13.31 8.62
N ASP A 251 -6.58 12.70 8.60
CA ASP A 251 -5.34 13.18 9.22
C ASP A 251 -5.35 13.37 10.75
N GLU A 252 -6.51 13.23 11.39
CA GLU A 252 -6.68 13.39 12.83
C GLU A 252 -6.99 12.04 13.48
N SER A 253 -8.15 11.46 13.17
CA SER A 253 -8.62 10.22 13.78
C SER A 253 -8.13 8.98 13.03
N ARG A 254 -7.83 9.13 11.74
CA ARG A 254 -7.27 8.11 10.87
C ARG A 254 -6.17 8.73 10.01
N PRO A 255 -4.99 9.01 10.57
CA PRO A 255 -3.87 9.52 9.80
C PRO A 255 -3.31 8.44 8.89
N TRP A 256 -2.83 8.83 7.71
CA TRP A 256 -2.13 7.97 6.76
C TRP A 256 -0.69 8.44 6.59
N TYR A 257 0.12 7.71 5.82
CA TYR A 257 1.55 8.01 5.66
C TYR A 257 1.86 9.46 5.21
N GLY A 258 0.96 10.08 4.44
CA GLY A 258 1.10 11.46 3.98
C GLY A 258 0.36 12.51 4.81
N SER A 259 -0.22 12.16 5.96
CA SER A 259 -0.72 13.15 6.92
C SER A 259 0.45 13.97 7.48
N PRO A 260 0.34 15.29 7.67
CA PRO A 260 1.48 16.14 8.08
C PRO A 260 2.24 15.63 9.33
N ALA A 261 1.51 15.26 10.38
CA ALA A 261 2.10 14.72 11.62
C ALA A 261 2.78 13.35 11.44
N VAL A 262 2.44 12.62 10.38
CA VAL A 262 3.08 11.33 10.03
C VAL A 262 4.30 11.58 9.14
N VAL A 263 4.21 12.53 8.20
CA VAL A 263 5.34 12.95 7.35
C VAL A 263 6.53 13.38 8.20
N GLU A 264 6.30 14.13 9.27
CA GLU A 264 7.35 14.52 10.23
C GLU A 264 8.18 13.34 10.77
N GLN A 265 7.58 12.16 10.86
CA GLN A 265 8.23 10.97 11.43
C GLN A 265 9.20 10.30 10.47
N TRP A 266 9.11 10.58 9.16
CA TRP A 266 9.92 9.91 8.15
C TRP A 266 10.57 10.81 7.10
N ILE A 267 10.21 12.09 7.04
CA ILE A 267 10.72 13.06 6.05
C ILE A 267 12.24 13.21 6.11
N ASN A 268 12.83 13.03 7.29
CA ASN A 268 14.27 13.04 7.48
C ASN A 268 15.01 12.00 6.61
N HIS A 269 14.36 10.90 6.22
CA HIS A 269 14.94 9.91 5.32
C HIS A 269 15.06 10.41 3.88
N LEU A 270 14.25 11.40 3.47
CA LEU A 270 14.34 12.05 2.15
C LEU A 270 15.42 13.13 2.09
N LEU A 271 15.74 13.71 3.24
CA LEU A 271 16.66 14.84 3.35
C LEU A 271 18.13 14.41 3.55
N ASN A 272 18.40 13.10 3.67
CA ASN A 272 19.66 12.52 4.14
C ASN A 272 20.41 11.64 3.12
#